data_AF-A0A8T4NC23-F1
#
_entry.id   AF-A0A8T4NC23-F1
#
_cell.length_a   1.000
_cell.length_b   1.000
_cell.length_c   1.000
_cell.angle_alpha   90.00
_cell.angle_beta   90.00
_cell.angle_gamma   90.00
#
_symmetry.space_group_name_H-M   'P 1'
#
loop_
_entity.id
_entity.type
_entity.pdbx_description
1 polymer ?
#
loop_
_entity_poly.entity_id
_entity_poly.type
_entity_poly.pdbx_seq_one_letter_code
_entity_poly.pdbx_strand_id
1 'polypeptide(L)'
;MKKEKKEVKEKTIKSIKKENSKKSYNEQAKIVMVIIASVFVLAVIGYVLLDSIRNFEYQGTQFNVVKEGELIFYKTTFRIFKITGEHVSNYNVYLRTDPRQLNKIPFDGELDLKKDVVVIAPQEFDCEGKQVVAFTSMNIYFSDPPFLRNMYKGEASEVGCDPDGKYTFIRVQENMQTGIEQFGPSCYNINVNNCEILEGIERFMLEAIVQANG
;
A
#
# COMPACT_ATOMS: atom_id res chain seq x y z
N MET A 1 -55.47 -63.78 -30.82
CA MET A 1 -54.00 -63.90 -30.96
C MET A 1 -53.28 -62.72 -31.64
N LYS A 2 -53.89 -61.94 -32.56
CA LYS A 2 -53.18 -60.77 -33.19
C LYS A 2 -53.12 -59.50 -32.33
N LYS A 3 -53.98 -59.33 -31.32
CA LYS A 3 -54.01 -58.14 -30.44
C LYS A 3 -52.91 -58.15 -29.36
N GLU A 4 -52.63 -59.28 -28.73
CA GLU A 4 -51.61 -59.37 -27.66
C GLU A 4 -50.17 -59.13 -28.14
N LYS A 5 -49.82 -59.53 -29.37
CA LYS A 5 -48.48 -59.26 -29.94
C LYS A 5 -48.21 -57.77 -30.20
N LYS A 6 -49.24 -56.93 -30.29
CA LYS A 6 -49.09 -55.49 -30.57
C LYS A 6 -48.77 -54.70 -29.29
N GLU A 7 -49.38 -55.04 -28.17
CA GLU A 7 -49.13 -54.38 -26.87
C GLU A 7 -47.73 -54.67 -26.30
N VAL A 8 -47.20 -55.88 -26.49
CA VAL A 8 -45.87 -56.24 -26.00
C VAL A 8 -44.79 -55.43 -26.72
N LYS A 9 -44.90 -55.25 -28.05
CA LYS A 9 -43.93 -54.48 -28.85
C LYS A 9 -43.93 -52.98 -28.50
N GLU A 10 -45.08 -52.41 -28.15
CA GLU A 10 -45.20 -50.99 -27.81
C GLU A 10 -44.61 -50.67 -26.41
N LYS A 11 -44.76 -51.59 -25.44
CA LYS A 11 -44.13 -51.47 -24.11
C LYS A 11 -42.59 -51.55 -24.19
N THR A 12 -42.03 -52.43 -25.04
CA THR A 12 -40.57 -52.55 -25.20
C THR A 12 -39.96 -51.34 -25.92
N ILE A 13 -40.65 -50.74 -26.90
CA ILE A 13 -40.15 -49.53 -27.59
C ILE A 13 -40.21 -48.31 -26.65
N LYS A 14 -41.23 -48.19 -25.80
CA LYS A 14 -41.32 -47.13 -24.78
C LYS A 14 -40.24 -47.25 -23.70
N SER A 15 -39.84 -48.46 -23.30
CA SER A 15 -38.76 -48.63 -22.30
C SER A 15 -37.38 -48.28 -22.88
N ILE A 16 -37.08 -48.69 -24.11
CA ILE A 16 -35.82 -48.38 -24.80
C ILE A 16 -35.69 -46.87 -25.07
N LYS A 17 -36.79 -46.18 -25.43
CA LYS A 17 -36.79 -44.71 -25.56
C LYS A 17 -36.55 -43.98 -24.23
N LYS A 18 -37.13 -44.47 -23.13
CA LYS A 18 -36.95 -43.89 -21.78
C LYS A 18 -35.53 -44.08 -21.23
N GLU A 19 -34.88 -45.18 -21.60
CA GLU A 19 -33.51 -45.49 -21.17
C GLU A 19 -32.47 -44.67 -21.95
N ASN A 20 -32.65 -44.54 -23.27
CA ASN A 20 -31.79 -43.67 -24.08
C ASN A 20 -31.98 -42.17 -23.79
N SER A 21 -33.20 -41.71 -23.46
CA SER A 21 -33.42 -40.31 -23.07
C SER A 21 -32.80 -39.98 -21.70
N LYS A 22 -32.78 -40.94 -20.75
CA LYS A 22 -32.11 -40.77 -19.44
C LYS A 22 -30.58 -40.77 -19.56
N LYS A 23 -30.01 -41.52 -20.51
CA LYS A 23 -28.55 -41.58 -20.73
C LYS A 23 -28.00 -40.27 -21.33
N SER A 24 -28.73 -39.69 -22.29
CA SER A 24 -28.36 -38.41 -22.94
C SER A 24 -28.48 -37.19 -22.01
N TYR A 25 -29.47 -37.19 -21.10
CA TYR A 25 -29.66 -36.11 -20.13
C TYR A 25 -28.50 -36.01 -19.12
N ASN A 26 -27.94 -37.15 -18.71
CA ASN A 26 -26.84 -37.19 -17.75
C ASN A 26 -25.51 -36.69 -18.33
N GLU A 27 -25.28 -36.83 -19.64
CA GLU A 27 -24.08 -36.27 -20.28
C GLU A 27 -24.18 -34.76 -20.46
N GLN A 28 -25.34 -34.25 -20.87
CA GLN A 28 -25.57 -32.80 -20.97
C GLN A 28 -25.47 -32.12 -19.61
N ALA A 29 -26.05 -32.72 -18.56
CA ALA A 29 -25.94 -32.21 -17.20
C ALA A 29 -24.48 -32.19 -16.68
N LYS A 30 -23.67 -33.19 -17.03
CA LYS A 30 -22.24 -33.23 -16.69
C LYS A 30 -21.46 -32.11 -17.38
N ILE A 31 -21.69 -31.87 -18.67
CA ILE A 31 -21.02 -30.78 -19.41
C ILE A 31 -21.39 -29.42 -18.83
N VAL A 32 -22.69 -29.20 -18.52
CA VAL A 32 -23.15 -27.97 -17.88
C VAL A 32 -22.50 -27.77 -16.50
N MET A 33 -22.39 -28.82 -15.69
CA MET A 33 -21.70 -28.76 -14.39
C MET A 33 -20.21 -28.42 -14.54
N VAL A 34 -19.52 -28.96 -15.54
CA VAL A 34 -18.11 -28.64 -15.82
C VAL A 34 -17.95 -27.17 -16.24
N ILE A 35 -18.84 -26.65 -17.08
CA ILE A 35 -18.80 -25.24 -17.51
C ILE A 35 -19.03 -24.31 -16.31
N ILE A 36 -20.05 -24.59 -15.47
CA ILE A 36 -20.33 -23.79 -14.26
C ILE A 36 -19.13 -23.83 -13.30
N ALA A 37 -18.55 -25.01 -13.07
CA ALA A 37 -17.36 -25.15 -12.24
C ALA A 37 -16.17 -24.37 -12.80
N SER A 38 -15.94 -24.41 -14.12
CA SER A 38 -14.87 -23.66 -14.78
C SER A 38 -15.05 -22.16 -14.65
N VAL A 39 -16.27 -21.64 -14.86
CA VAL A 39 -16.57 -20.21 -14.71
C VAL A 39 -16.36 -19.76 -13.27
N PHE A 40 -16.79 -20.59 -12.29
CA PHE A 40 -16.58 -20.31 -10.88
C PHE A 40 -15.09 -20.25 -10.53
N VAL A 41 -14.29 -21.22 -11.01
CA VAL A 41 -12.83 -21.23 -10.80
C VAL A 41 -12.17 -19.98 -11.40
N LEU A 42 -12.54 -19.59 -12.62
CA LEU A 42 -12.02 -18.37 -13.24
C LEU A 42 -12.40 -17.10 -12.47
N ALA A 43 -13.62 -17.04 -11.92
CA ALA A 43 -14.05 -15.93 -11.08
C ALA A 43 -13.25 -15.85 -9.76
N VAL A 44 -12.98 -16.99 -9.12
CA VAL A 44 -12.14 -17.06 -7.92
C VAL A 44 -10.71 -16.63 -8.21
N ILE A 45 -10.11 -17.13 -9.31
CA ILE A 45 -8.76 -16.70 -9.73
C ILE A 45 -8.73 -15.20 -9.99
N GLY A 46 -9.71 -14.68 -10.74
CA GLY A 46 -9.82 -13.25 -11.01
C GLY A 46 -9.93 -12.42 -9.73
N TYR A 47 -10.72 -12.87 -8.76
CA TYR A 47 -10.86 -12.22 -7.46
C TYR A 47 -9.53 -12.18 -6.68
N VAL A 48 -8.82 -13.31 -6.59
CA VAL A 48 -7.53 -13.40 -5.88
C VAL A 48 -6.47 -12.50 -6.54
N LEU A 49 -6.41 -12.47 -7.87
CA LEU A 49 -5.48 -11.59 -8.59
C LEU A 49 -5.79 -10.11 -8.35
N LEU A 50 -7.06 -9.71 -8.32
CA LEU A 50 -7.46 -8.34 -8.05
C LEU A 50 -7.12 -7.90 -6.62
N ASP A 51 -7.26 -8.80 -5.64
CA ASP A 51 -6.91 -8.52 -4.25
C ASP A 51 -5.39 -8.35 -4.07
N SER A 52 -4.59 -9.22 -4.68
CA SER A 52 -3.12 -9.12 -4.64
C SER A 52 -2.56 -7.86 -5.32
N ILE A 53 -3.29 -7.24 -6.25
CA ILE A 53 -2.88 -5.95 -6.84
C ILE A 53 -3.14 -4.79 -5.87
N ARG A 54 -4.15 -4.93 -5.01
CA ARG A 54 -4.52 -3.90 -4.05
C ARG A 54 -3.69 -3.97 -2.79
N ASN A 55 -3.23 -5.14 -2.37
CA ASN A 55 -2.46 -5.30 -1.14
C ASN A 55 -1.06 -5.84 -1.47
N PHE A 56 -0.01 -5.22 -0.94
CA PHE A 56 1.36 -5.68 -1.13
C PHE A 56 2.22 -5.40 0.10
N GLU A 57 3.32 -6.15 0.24
CA GLU A 57 4.28 -5.96 1.32
C GLU A 57 5.54 -5.26 0.80
N TYR A 58 6.06 -4.33 1.59
CA TYR A 58 7.34 -3.67 1.35
C TYR A 58 8.11 -3.63 2.68
N GLN A 59 9.27 -4.31 2.72
CA GLN A 59 10.15 -4.37 3.89
C GLN A 59 9.41 -4.69 5.21
N GLY A 60 8.57 -5.74 5.22
CA GLY A 60 7.79 -6.13 6.41
C GLY A 60 6.56 -5.27 6.68
N THR A 61 6.36 -4.18 5.95
CA THR A 61 5.18 -3.30 6.07
C THR A 61 4.14 -3.62 5.01
N GLN A 62 2.89 -3.86 5.43
CA GLN A 62 1.76 -4.07 4.53
C GLN A 62 1.20 -2.74 4.03
N PHE A 63 0.98 -2.65 2.72
CA PHE A 63 0.39 -1.49 2.04
C PHE A 63 -0.85 -1.90 1.25
N ASN A 64 -1.85 -1.04 1.28
CA ASN A 64 -3.08 -1.18 0.52
C ASN A 64 -3.24 0.02 -0.43
N VAL A 65 -3.46 -0.24 -1.71
CA VAL A 65 -3.72 0.76 -2.74
C VAL A 65 -5.17 1.23 -2.62
N VAL A 66 -5.34 2.48 -2.26
CA VAL A 66 -6.63 3.15 -2.12
C VAL A 66 -6.77 4.19 -3.24
N LYS A 67 -7.93 4.22 -3.90
CA LYS A 67 -8.24 5.21 -4.93
C LYS A 67 -9.31 6.16 -4.41
N GLU A 68 -9.02 7.46 -4.44
CA GLU A 68 -9.94 8.54 -4.05
C GLU A 68 -10.09 9.49 -5.24
N GLY A 69 -11.16 9.31 -6.01
CA GLY A 69 -11.32 9.96 -7.32
C GLY A 69 -10.22 9.52 -8.29
N GLU A 70 -9.45 10.48 -8.79
CA GLU A 70 -8.29 10.24 -9.69
C GLU A 70 -6.98 10.00 -8.94
N LEU A 71 -6.96 10.20 -7.61
CA LEU A 71 -5.76 10.06 -6.80
C LEU A 71 -5.58 8.61 -6.33
N ILE A 72 -4.32 8.16 -6.37
CA ILE A 72 -3.90 6.86 -5.83
C ILE A 72 -3.10 7.13 -4.56
N PHE A 73 -3.45 6.42 -3.50
CA PHE A 73 -2.76 6.44 -2.22
C PHE A 73 -2.29 5.03 -1.85
N TYR A 74 -1.12 4.95 -1.24
CA TYR A 74 -0.55 3.75 -0.67
C TYR A 74 -0.71 3.84 0.83
N LYS A 75 -1.78 3.22 1.32
CA LYS A 75 -2.20 3.25 2.71
C LYS A 75 -1.44 2.18 3.50
N THR A 76 -0.88 2.55 4.63
CA THR A 76 -0.37 1.61 5.62
C THR A 76 -0.81 2.02 7.02
N THR A 77 -0.52 1.18 8.00
CA THR A 77 -0.74 1.49 9.41
C THR A 77 0.51 1.19 10.21
N PHE A 78 0.75 2.00 11.24
CA PHE A 78 1.71 1.66 12.28
C PHE A 78 1.02 1.71 13.65
N ARG A 79 1.55 0.92 14.57
CA ARG A 79 0.98 0.70 15.90
C ARG A 79 1.56 1.71 16.88
N ILE A 80 0.69 2.41 17.61
CA ILE A 80 1.09 3.31 18.70
C ILE A 80 1.00 2.54 20.01
N PHE A 81 2.09 2.56 20.78
CA PHE A 81 2.15 1.96 22.11
C PHE A 81 2.35 3.03 23.18
N LYS A 82 1.84 2.80 24.38
CA LYS A 82 2.21 3.59 25.57
C LYS A 82 3.64 3.30 25.96
N ILE A 83 4.23 4.15 26.80
CA ILE A 83 5.53 3.90 27.46
C ILE A 83 5.52 2.57 28.22
N THR A 84 4.35 2.13 28.70
CA THR A 84 4.16 0.84 29.39
C THR A 84 4.13 -0.37 28.44
N GLY A 85 4.23 -0.17 27.13
CA GLY A 85 4.17 -1.22 26.10
C GLY A 85 2.75 -1.63 25.68
N GLU A 86 1.71 -1.03 26.26
CA GLU A 86 0.32 -1.31 25.90
C GLU A 86 -0.03 -0.68 24.54
N HIS A 87 -0.65 -1.44 23.63
CA HIS A 87 -1.17 -0.91 22.38
C HIS A 87 -2.28 0.12 22.64
N VAL A 88 -2.18 1.28 22.01
CA VAL A 88 -3.15 2.38 22.15
C VAL A 88 -4.07 2.44 20.96
N SER A 89 -3.49 2.51 19.76
CA SER A 89 -4.24 2.72 18.52
C SER A 89 -3.38 2.41 17.30
N ASN A 90 -4.03 2.28 16.14
CA ASN A 90 -3.38 2.21 14.85
C ASN A 90 -3.54 3.56 14.14
N TYR A 91 -2.46 4.13 13.64
CA TYR A 91 -2.50 5.35 12.85
C TYR A 91 -2.37 5.00 11.37
N ASN A 92 -3.27 5.56 10.54
CA ASN A 92 -3.24 5.34 9.09
C ASN A 92 -2.33 6.37 8.44
N VAL A 93 -1.38 5.90 7.63
CA VAL A 93 -0.53 6.77 6.82
C VAL A 93 -0.85 6.53 5.36
N TYR A 94 -0.88 7.61 4.58
CA TYR A 94 -1.18 7.58 3.16
C TYR A 94 -0.01 8.22 2.42
N LEU A 95 0.75 7.42 1.66
CA LEU A 95 1.76 7.93 0.73
C LEU A 95 1.12 8.12 -0.65
N ARG A 96 1.57 9.13 -1.39
CA ARG A 96 1.14 9.40 -2.77
C ARG A 96 2.03 8.72 -3.80
N THR A 97 3.28 8.46 -3.44
CA THR A 97 4.26 7.74 -4.24
C THR A 97 4.27 6.26 -3.86
N ASP A 98 4.40 5.39 -4.86
CA ASP A 98 4.49 3.95 -4.64
C ASP A 98 5.75 3.62 -3.81
N PRO A 99 5.63 3.00 -2.62
CA PRO A 99 6.77 2.61 -1.78
C PRO A 99 7.84 1.82 -2.52
N ARG A 100 7.44 1.01 -3.50
CA ARG A 100 8.35 0.16 -4.29
C ARG A 100 9.18 0.96 -5.30
N GLN A 101 8.80 2.20 -5.58
CA GLN A 101 9.55 3.12 -6.44
C GLN A 101 10.44 4.06 -5.63
N LEU A 102 10.07 4.33 -4.38
CA LEU A 102 10.85 5.19 -3.48
C LEU A 102 12.24 4.61 -3.21
N ASN A 103 12.44 3.29 -3.22
CA ASN A 103 13.76 2.66 -3.07
C ASN A 103 14.83 3.11 -4.10
N LYS A 104 14.42 3.76 -5.21
CA LYS A 104 15.32 4.34 -6.21
C LYS A 104 15.98 5.63 -5.72
N ILE A 105 15.38 6.30 -4.74
CA ILE A 105 15.94 7.48 -4.08
C ILE A 105 16.92 6.98 -3.01
N PRO A 106 18.22 7.26 -3.15
CA PRO A 106 19.22 6.80 -2.20
C PRO A 106 18.98 7.40 -0.81
N PHE A 107 19.21 6.59 0.21
CA PHE A 107 19.26 7.00 1.60
C PHE A 107 20.62 6.59 2.14
N ASP A 108 21.51 7.55 2.33
CA ASP A 108 22.86 7.34 2.86
C ASP A 108 22.87 7.69 4.35
N GLY A 109 22.85 6.67 5.19
CA GLY A 109 22.77 6.78 6.64
C GLY A 109 21.80 5.79 7.27
N GLU A 110 21.67 5.88 8.59
CA GLU A 110 20.74 5.10 9.39
C GLU A 110 19.73 6.03 10.06
N LEU A 111 18.44 5.71 9.96
CA LEU A 111 17.39 6.53 10.54
C LEU A 111 17.37 6.39 12.07
N ASP A 112 17.90 7.40 12.74
CA ASP A 112 17.72 7.67 14.15
C ASP A 112 16.78 8.87 14.33
N LEU A 113 15.56 8.56 14.76
CA LEU A 113 14.43 9.46 14.80
C LEU A 113 14.10 9.82 16.25
N LYS A 114 14.29 11.08 16.65
CA LYS A 114 14.00 11.63 18.00
C LYS A 114 12.59 12.19 18.15
N LYS A 115 12.14 12.34 19.40
CA LYS A 115 10.81 12.85 19.75
C LYS A 115 10.54 14.23 19.16
N ASP A 116 11.50 15.14 19.23
CA ASP A 116 11.36 16.46 18.63
C ASP A 116 11.98 16.43 17.22
N VAL A 117 11.27 17.00 16.26
CA VAL A 117 11.68 17.10 14.86
C VAL A 117 11.67 18.56 14.44
N VAL A 118 12.80 19.05 13.97
CA VAL A 118 12.96 20.38 13.40
C VAL A 118 13.14 20.24 11.91
N VAL A 119 12.30 20.92 11.13
CA VAL A 119 12.38 20.93 9.68
C VAL A 119 12.69 22.33 9.19
N ILE A 120 13.72 22.44 8.35
CA ILE A 120 14.10 23.65 7.66
C ILE A 120 14.03 23.39 6.16
N ALA A 121 13.34 24.29 5.45
CA ALA A 121 13.25 24.27 4.00
C ALA A 121 13.32 25.70 3.48
N PRO A 122 13.99 25.95 2.33
CA PRO A 122 13.92 27.24 1.66
C PRO A 122 12.46 27.58 1.32
N GLN A 123 12.15 28.87 1.36
CA GLN A 123 10.78 29.36 1.11
C GLN A 123 10.37 29.24 -0.37
N GLU A 124 11.33 29.09 -1.28
CA GLU A 124 11.15 29.28 -2.73
C GLU A 124 11.27 27.99 -3.56
N PHE A 125 10.84 26.83 -3.04
CA PHE A 125 10.58 25.72 -3.94
C PHE A 125 9.34 26.05 -4.77
N ASP A 126 9.47 26.43 -6.04
CA ASP A 126 8.32 26.57 -6.94
C ASP A 126 8.10 25.26 -7.72
N CYS A 127 7.39 24.33 -7.08
CA CYS A 127 7.14 23.00 -7.64
C CYS A 127 5.64 22.74 -7.82
N GLU A 128 4.91 23.70 -8.39
CA GLU A 128 3.47 23.59 -8.70
C GLU A 128 2.63 23.16 -7.47
N GLY A 129 3.04 23.60 -6.27
CA GLY A 129 2.39 23.25 -5.01
C GLY A 129 2.72 21.87 -4.45
N LYS A 130 3.59 21.08 -5.10
CA LYS A 130 4.10 19.80 -4.54
C LYS A 130 4.79 19.99 -3.20
N GLN A 131 5.46 21.14 -2.95
CA GLN A 131 6.06 21.39 -1.64
C GLN A 131 5.00 21.46 -0.52
N VAL A 132 3.87 22.12 -0.78
CA VAL A 132 2.79 22.28 0.20
C VAL A 132 2.22 20.91 0.57
N VAL A 133 1.99 20.08 -0.45
CA VAL A 133 1.55 18.69 -0.28
C VAL A 133 2.54 17.90 0.57
N ALA A 134 3.82 17.92 0.20
CA ALA A 134 4.85 17.11 0.84
C ALA A 134 5.02 17.49 2.32
N PHE A 135 5.14 18.79 2.63
CA PHE A 135 5.24 19.26 4.00
C PHE A 135 3.97 19.04 4.81
N THR A 136 2.79 19.12 4.20
CA THR A 136 1.53 18.80 4.88
C THR A 136 1.46 17.33 5.25
N SER A 137 1.79 16.41 4.33
CA SER A 137 1.85 14.97 4.61
C SER A 137 2.83 14.65 5.74
N MET A 138 4.02 15.27 5.71
CA MET A 138 5.02 15.09 6.75
C MET A 138 4.56 15.63 8.11
N ASN A 139 3.94 16.81 8.14
CA ASN A 139 3.41 17.38 9.37
C ASN A 139 2.29 16.53 9.97
N ILE A 140 1.37 16.03 9.14
CA ILE A 140 0.33 15.10 9.60
C ILE A 140 0.98 13.85 10.22
N TYR A 141 1.97 13.25 9.55
CA TYR A 141 2.65 12.07 10.06
C TYR A 141 3.34 12.30 11.42
N PHE A 142 4.04 13.42 11.58
CA PHE A 142 4.80 13.68 12.80
C PHE A 142 3.98 14.29 13.94
N SER A 143 2.92 15.05 13.64
CA SER A 143 2.19 15.83 14.65
C SER A 143 0.83 15.24 15.04
N ASP A 144 0.17 14.48 14.16
CA ASP A 144 -1.24 14.07 14.35
C ASP A 144 -1.44 12.78 15.17
N PRO A 145 -0.37 12.21 15.73
CA PRO A 145 -0.45 11.61 17.05
C PRO A 145 0.33 12.51 18.02
N PRO A 146 -0.34 13.32 18.87
CA PRO A 146 0.31 14.35 19.71
C PRO A 146 1.28 13.79 20.75
N PHE A 147 1.34 12.47 20.90
CA PHE A 147 2.23 11.75 21.81
C PHE A 147 3.52 11.27 21.14
N LEU A 148 3.57 11.25 19.80
CA LEU A 148 4.68 10.65 19.07
C LEU A 148 5.81 11.64 18.87
N ARG A 149 5.56 12.79 18.22
CA ARG A 149 6.61 13.78 17.97
C ARG A 149 6.07 15.21 17.95
N ASN A 150 6.93 16.15 18.29
CA ASN A 150 6.66 17.58 18.07
C ASN A 150 7.41 18.01 16.81
N MET A 151 6.69 18.53 15.82
CA MET A 151 7.32 19.10 14.63
C MET A 151 7.38 20.63 14.73
N TYR A 152 8.59 21.18 14.61
CA TYR A 152 8.84 22.61 14.61
C TYR A 152 9.36 23.04 13.25
N LYS A 153 8.78 24.11 12.71
CA LYS A 153 9.35 24.79 11.54
C LYS A 153 10.41 25.76 12.03
N GLY A 154 11.66 25.56 11.64
CA GLY A 154 12.78 26.43 11.98
C GLY A 154 13.20 27.33 10.82
N GLU A 155 13.84 28.45 11.13
CA GLU A 155 14.56 29.26 10.15
C GLU A 155 16.05 28.87 10.14
N ALA A 156 16.67 28.86 8.95
CA ALA A 156 18.05 28.39 8.76
C ALA A 156 19.09 29.20 9.56
N SER A 157 18.77 30.43 9.96
CA SER A 157 19.61 31.30 10.77
C SER A 157 19.55 31.02 12.28
N GLU A 158 18.58 30.25 12.76
CA GLU A 158 18.28 30.12 14.19
C GLU A 158 18.50 28.70 14.75
N VAL A 159 18.33 27.67 13.92
CA VAL A 159 18.39 26.27 14.35
C VAL A 159 19.22 25.44 13.37
N GLY A 160 20.10 24.59 13.91
CA GLY A 160 20.99 23.74 13.13
C GLY A 160 20.93 22.28 13.56
N CYS A 161 21.84 21.45 13.04
CA CYS A 161 22.02 20.11 13.55
C CYS A 161 22.60 20.15 14.97
N ASP A 162 21.99 19.42 15.91
CA ASP A 162 22.54 19.26 17.25
C ASP A 162 23.60 18.14 17.27
N PRO A 163 24.87 18.44 17.63
CA PRO A 163 25.91 17.41 17.70
C PRO A 163 25.62 16.33 18.74
N ASP A 164 24.79 16.61 19.75
CA ASP A 164 24.37 15.63 20.74
C ASP A 164 23.16 14.79 20.30
N GLY A 165 22.53 15.12 19.17
CA GLY A 165 21.36 14.41 18.64
C GLY A 165 20.13 14.47 19.55
N LYS A 166 19.87 15.58 20.27
CA LYS A 166 18.70 15.69 21.16
C LYS A 166 17.38 15.73 20.39
N TYR A 167 17.40 16.20 19.14
CA TYR A 167 16.26 16.26 18.23
C TYR A 167 16.65 15.82 16.83
N THR A 168 15.65 15.46 16.03
CA THR A 168 15.83 15.16 14.60
C THR A 168 15.88 16.48 13.85
N PHE A 169 16.95 16.73 13.11
CA PHE A 169 17.06 17.90 12.24
C PHE A 169 16.94 17.47 10.78
N ILE A 170 16.00 18.05 10.05
CA ILE A 170 15.77 17.77 8.64
C ILE A 170 15.94 19.06 7.86
N ARG A 171 16.91 19.10 6.95
CA ARG A 171 17.10 20.19 6.00
C ARG A 171 16.67 19.73 4.62
N VAL A 172 15.68 20.38 4.04
CA VAL A 172 15.31 20.19 2.63
C VAL A 172 16.06 21.20 1.80
N GLN A 173 16.76 20.76 0.74
CA GLN A 173 17.57 21.64 -0.10
C GLN A 173 17.63 21.15 -1.54
N GLU A 174 17.90 22.06 -2.48
CA GLU A 174 18.13 21.70 -3.88
C GLU A 174 19.48 21.03 -4.07
N ASN A 175 19.53 20.03 -4.96
CA ASN A 175 20.76 19.35 -5.34
C ASN A 175 20.65 18.74 -6.74
N MET A 176 21.77 18.27 -7.30
CA MET A 176 21.82 17.63 -8.63
C MET A 176 21.12 16.25 -8.68
N GLN A 177 20.85 15.65 -7.51
CA GLN A 177 20.16 14.37 -7.40
C GLN A 177 19.25 14.37 -6.18
N THR A 178 18.06 13.79 -6.33
CA THR A 178 17.15 13.55 -5.21
C THR A 178 17.69 12.43 -4.35
N GLY A 179 17.80 12.64 -3.04
CA GLY A 179 18.42 11.69 -2.13
C GLY A 179 18.35 12.16 -0.68
N ILE A 180 18.64 11.27 0.24
CA ILE A 180 18.73 11.58 1.67
C ILE A 180 20.12 11.24 2.15
N GLU A 181 20.72 12.15 2.90
CA GLU A 181 22.07 11.99 3.46
C GLU A 181 22.04 12.35 4.94
N GLN A 182 22.50 11.43 5.79
CA GLN A 182 22.74 11.69 7.20
C GLN A 182 24.13 12.33 7.37
N PHE A 183 24.16 13.53 7.94
CA PHE A 183 25.41 14.29 8.14
C PHE A 183 25.74 14.53 9.63
N GLY A 184 24.93 13.98 10.53
CA GLY A 184 25.10 14.01 11.97
C GLY A 184 24.19 12.99 12.66
N PRO A 185 24.29 12.81 13.99
CA PRO A 185 23.64 11.68 14.69
C PRO A 185 22.14 11.53 14.40
N SER A 186 21.39 12.64 14.36
CA SER A 186 19.97 12.65 13.97
C SER A 186 19.68 13.78 12.99
N CYS A 187 20.59 14.01 12.05
CA CYS A 187 20.55 15.14 11.14
C CYS A 187 20.61 14.69 9.69
N TYR A 188 19.66 15.14 8.88
CA TYR A 188 19.44 14.65 7.53
C TYR A 188 19.28 15.81 6.55
N ASN A 189 19.94 15.69 5.40
CA ASN A 189 19.68 16.50 4.23
C ASN A 189 18.73 15.71 3.31
N ILE A 190 17.55 16.26 3.03
CA ILE A 190 16.70 15.81 1.94
C ILE A 190 17.07 16.66 0.72
N ASN A 191 17.89 16.09 -0.14
CA ASN A 191 18.30 16.68 -1.41
C ASN A 191 17.17 16.48 -2.42
N VAL A 192 16.77 17.55 -3.11
CA VAL A 192 15.68 17.56 -4.08
C VAL A 192 16.22 17.98 -5.44
N ASN A 193 15.94 17.18 -6.46
CA ASN A 193 16.18 17.53 -7.86
C ASN A 193 14.86 17.50 -8.64
N ASN A 194 14.73 18.29 -9.71
CA ASN A 194 13.59 18.26 -10.64
C ASN A 194 12.20 18.27 -9.98
N CYS A 195 12.03 19.01 -8.89
CA CYS A 195 10.77 19.08 -8.14
C CYS A 195 10.25 17.73 -7.59
N GLU A 196 11.15 16.78 -7.33
CA GLU A 196 10.85 15.49 -6.67
C GLU A 196 10.77 15.61 -5.13
N ILE A 197 10.28 16.76 -4.63
CA ILE A 197 10.21 17.04 -3.19
C ILE A 197 9.25 16.11 -2.46
N LEU A 198 8.15 15.73 -3.12
CA LEU A 198 7.17 14.81 -2.56
C LEU A 198 7.78 13.43 -2.37
N GLU A 199 8.47 12.94 -3.40
CA GLU A 199 9.13 11.66 -3.42
C GLU A 199 10.28 11.62 -2.41
N GLY A 200 11.07 12.69 -2.29
CA GLY A 200 12.14 12.81 -1.29
C GLY A 200 11.62 12.81 0.16
N ILE A 201 10.54 13.54 0.45
CA ILE A 201 9.93 13.55 1.78
C ILE A 201 9.25 12.22 2.10
N GLU A 202 8.49 11.65 1.17
CA GLU A 202 7.84 10.35 1.37
C GLU A 202 8.83 9.22 1.48
N ARG A 203 10.01 9.32 0.83
CA ARG A 203 11.12 8.39 1.03
C ARG A 203 11.61 8.40 2.48
N PHE A 204 11.76 9.59 3.07
CA PHE A 204 12.16 9.73 4.47
C PHE A 204 11.09 9.17 5.41
N MET A 205 9.82 9.48 5.15
CA MET A 205 8.69 8.93 5.91
C MET A 205 8.60 7.40 5.78
N LEU A 206 8.89 6.84 4.60
CA LEU A 206 8.86 5.40 4.38
C LEU A 206 9.89 4.68 5.26
N GLU A 207 11.11 5.20 5.39
CA GLU A 207 12.09 4.63 6.34
C GLU A 207 11.56 4.66 7.78
N ALA A 208 10.95 5.77 8.19
CA ALA A 208 10.36 5.89 9.52
C ALA A 208 9.23 4.88 9.78
N ILE A 209 8.40 4.64 8.76
CA ILE A 209 7.31 3.67 8.83
C ILE A 209 7.85 2.24 8.90
N VAL A 210 8.81 1.90 8.05
CA VAL A 210 9.42 0.56 8.01
C VAL A 210 10.10 0.26 9.33
N GLN A 211 10.88 1.20 9.88
CA GLN A 211 11.51 1.06 11.21
C GLN A 211 10.50 0.92 12.34
N ALA A 212 9.33 1.57 12.25
CA ALA A 212 8.29 1.47 13.28
C ALA A 212 7.51 0.14 13.23
N ASN A 213 7.51 -0.55 12.09
CA ASN A 213 6.74 -1.77 11.86
C ASN A 213 7.58 -3.06 11.88
N GLY A 214 8.89 -2.96 11.61
CA GLY A 214 9.85 -4.07 11.70
C GLY A 214 10.33 -4.34 13.12
#